data_AF-A0A847UE05-F1
#
_entry.id   AF-A0A847UE05-F1
#
_cell.length_a   1.000
_cell.length_b   1.000
_cell.length_c   1.000
_cell.angle_alpha   90.00
_cell.angle_beta   90.00
_cell.angle_gamma   90.00
#
_symmetry.space_group_name_H-M   'P 1'
#
loop_
_entity.id
_entity.type
_entity.pdbx_description
1 polymer ?
#
loop_
_entity_poly.entity_id
_entity_poly.type
_entity_poly.pdbx_seq_one_letter_code
_entity_poly.pdbx_strand_id
1 'polypeptide(L)'
;MVDFQSRNRRTRDDERGESETDSESDEPTDDESESSAPDEPETTAEADESDRGPVAGVAVVTVADDRSVEDDPVGDAVIDALGPHELVTRELLGRDHDGVQGAVDALVNRGDVDGVVTVGGTGTSTRDITVEAVHPLFEKALPGFGELFRRRFYEAVGTDVIATRAAAGIADGTPVFCLPGSVEGARLGTEEIVVEQIGRLSDRIDEEP
;
A
#
# COMPACT_ATOMS: atom_id res chain seq x y z
N MET A 1 -28.22 36.34 -14.80
CA MET A 1 -29.51 36.49 -14.09
C MET A 1 -30.50 35.59 -14.79
N VAL A 2 -30.66 34.37 -14.30
CA VAL A 2 -31.65 33.41 -14.78
C VAL A 2 -32.20 32.72 -13.54
N ASP A 3 -33.43 33.07 -13.21
CA ASP A 3 -34.26 32.49 -12.15
C ASP A 3 -34.83 31.16 -12.66
N PHE A 4 -34.72 30.09 -11.87
CA PHE A 4 -35.64 28.95 -12.00
C PHE A 4 -36.08 28.46 -10.63
N GLN A 5 -37.38 28.56 -10.43
CA GLN A 5 -38.08 28.43 -9.16
C GLN A 5 -38.20 26.97 -8.69
N SER A 6 -38.48 26.89 -7.40
CA SER A 6 -38.71 25.75 -6.52
C SER A 6 -39.75 24.70 -6.96
N ARG A 7 -39.74 23.60 -6.17
CA ARG A 7 -40.78 22.56 -5.86
C ARG A 7 -40.38 21.18 -6.43
N ASN A 8 -40.47 20.06 -5.72
CA ASN A 8 -41.41 19.70 -4.67
C ASN A 8 -40.89 18.51 -3.83
N ARG A 9 -41.03 18.58 -2.49
CA ARG A 9 -40.94 17.44 -1.56
C ARG A 9 -42.16 16.54 -1.74
N ARG A 10 -41.99 15.23 -1.60
CA ARG A 10 -43.08 14.32 -1.25
C ARG A 10 -42.69 13.52 -0.01
N THR A 11 -43.33 13.87 1.09
CA THR A 11 -43.47 13.09 2.31
C THR A 11 -44.58 12.07 2.09
N ARG A 12 -44.41 10.83 2.57
CA ARG A 12 -45.51 9.91 2.88
C ARG A 12 -45.12 9.16 4.15
N ASP A 13 -45.72 9.58 5.25
CA ASP A 13 -46.05 8.74 6.39
C ASP A 13 -47.18 7.78 5.97
N ASP A 14 -47.16 6.55 6.49
CA ASP A 14 -48.34 5.96 7.14
C ASP A 14 -47.96 4.72 7.95
N GLU A 15 -48.56 4.66 9.13
CA GLU A 15 -48.28 3.81 10.28
C GLU A 15 -49.05 2.46 10.30
N ARG A 16 -48.54 1.54 11.14
CA ARG A 16 -49.21 0.51 11.97
C ARG A 16 -49.61 -0.85 11.39
N GLY A 17 -49.24 -1.88 12.15
CA GLY A 17 -49.88 -3.20 12.20
C GLY A 17 -49.09 -4.21 13.04
N GLU A 18 -49.28 -4.20 14.36
CA GLU A 18 -48.85 -5.28 15.27
C GLU A 18 -49.91 -6.40 15.29
N SER A 19 -49.51 -7.67 15.23
CA SER A 19 -50.28 -8.78 15.80
C SER A 19 -49.39 -10.00 16.05
N GLU A 20 -49.28 -10.38 17.32
CA GLU A 20 -48.76 -11.66 17.79
C GLU A 20 -49.83 -12.76 17.67
N THR A 21 -49.44 -13.98 17.30
CA THR A 21 -50.15 -15.22 17.66
C THR A 21 -49.19 -16.40 17.68
N ASP A 22 -49.30 -17.16 18.78
CA ASP A 22 -48.59 -18.37 19.17
C ASP A 22 -48.90 -19.63 18.32
N SER A 23 -47.93 -20.56 18.39
CA SER A 23 -48.05 -22.02 18.54
C SER A 23 -48.25 -23.00 17.36
N GLU A 24 -47.26 -23.91 17.31
CA GLU A 24 -47.32 -25.38 17.17
C GLU A 24 -47.25 -26.07 15.77
N SER A 25 -46.11 -26.78 15.61
CA SER A 25 -45.92 -28.18 15.21
C SER A 25 -46.41 -28.70 13.84
N ASP A 26 -45.47 -29.22 13.03
CA ASP A 26 -45.41 -30.62 12.51
C ASP A 26 -44.34 -30.75 11.40
N GLU A 27 -43.39 -31.68 11.59
CA GLU A 27 -42.54 -32.29 10.54
C GLU A 27 -43.43 -33.16 9.61
N PRO A 28 -43.06 -33.60 8.37
CA PRO A 28 -41.71 -34.00 7.95
C PRO A 28 -41.37 -33.78 6.44
N THR A 29 -40.22 -34.35 6.04
CA THR A 29 -39.85 -34.94 4.73
C THR A 29 -38.66 -34.33 3.99
N ASP A 30 -37.61 -35.14 3.93
CA ASP A 30 -36.79 -35.52 2.78
C ASP A 30 -36.26 -34.40 1.87
N ASP A 31 -34.93 -34.24 1.85
CA ASP A 31 -34.10 -34.69 0.71
C ASP A 31 -32.62 -34.39 1.02
N GLU A 32 -31.82 -35.45 1.19
CA GLU A 32 -30.37 -35.32 1.26
C GLU A 32 -29.83 -34.98 -0.14
N SER A 33 -29.64 -33.69 -0.39
CA SER A 33 -28.92 -33.19 -1.56
C SER A 33 -27.52 -32.76 -1.13
N GLU A 34 -26.55 -33.57 -1.53
CA GLU A 34 -25.12 -33.35 -1.43
C GLU A 34 -24.74 -31.96 -1.95
N SER A 35 -24.14 -31.15 -1.08
CA SER A 35 -23.46 -29.90 -1.46
C SER A 35 -22.07 -29.93 -0.84
N SER A 36 -21.19 -30.70 -1.48
CA SER A 36 -19.75 -30.63 -1.27
C SER A 36 -19.30 -29.18 -1.49
N ALA A 37 -18.92 -28.49 -0.42
CA ALA A 37 -18.18 -27.25 -0.54
C ALA A 37 -16.86 -27.57 -1.28
N PRO A 38 -16.48 -26.80 -2.31
CA PRO A 38 -15.16 -26.96 -2.89
C PRO A 38 -14.13 -26.52 -1.86
N ASP A 39 -13.27 -27.46 -1.51
CA ASP A 39 -11.98 -27.28 -0.85
C ASP A 39 -11.21 -26.20 -1.64
N GLU A 40 -11.14 -24.98 -1.10
CA GLU A 40 -10.26 -23.95 -1.66
C GLU A 40 -8.83 -24.45 -1.43
N PRO A 41 -8.01 -24.65 -2.48
CA PRO A 41 -6.64 -25.03 -2.25
C PRO A 41 -5.93 -23.84 -1.61
N GLU A 42 -5.61 -23.98 -0.32
CA GLU A 42 -4.56 -23.19 0.31
C GLU A 42 -3.28 -23.44 -0.48
N THR A 43 -3.01 -22.57 -1.46
CA THR A 43 -1.71 -22.51 -2.12
C THR A 43 -0.74 -21.90 -1.12
N THR A 44 -0.27 -22.74 -0.20
CA THR A 44 1.01 -22.50 0.47
C THR A 44 2.04 -22.65 -0.63
N ALA A 45 2.33 -21.57 -1.35
CA ALA A 45 3.53 -21.49 -2.16
C ALA A 45 4.68 -21.59 -1.17
N GLU A 46 5.18 -22.80 -0.96
CA GLU A 46 6.44 -23.05 -0.28
C GLU A 46 7.51 -22.40 -1.15
N ALA A 47 7.81 -21.13 -0.87
CA ALA A 47 8.88 -20.40 -1.53
C ALA A 47 10.19 -21.12 -1.22
N ASP A 48 10.78 -21.72 -2.25
CA ASP A 48 12.08 -22.37 -2.21
C ASP A 48 13.10 -21.39 -1.57
N GLU A 49 13.80 -21.79 -0.51
CA GLU A 49 14.80 -20.93 0.16
C GLU A 49 15.92 -20.46 -0.80
N SER A 50 16.04 -21.13 -1.94
CA SER A 50 16.95 -20.82 -3.06
C SER A 50 16.48 -19.65 -3.94
N ASP A 51 15.26 -19.13 -3.74
CA ASP A 51 14.62 -18.11 -4.60
C ASP A 51 14.50 -16.72 -3.94
N ARG A 52 15.20 -16.50 -2.81
CA ARG A 52 15.36 -15.15 -2.23
C ARG A 52 16.45 -14.41 -2.99
N GLY A 53 16.11 -13.21 -3.51
CA GLY A 53 17.09 -12.30 -4.11
C GLY A 53 18.20 -11.90 -3.13
N PRO A 54 19.31 -11.30 -3.61
CA PRO A 54 20.43 -10.89 -2.77
C PRO A 54 20.02 -9.89 -1.68
N VAL A 55 20.87 -9.77 -0.66
CA VAL A 55 20.73 -8.73 0.37
C VAL A 55 21.02 -7.38 -0.26
N ALA A 56 19.97 -6.57 -0.40
CA ALA A 56 20.03 -5.18 -0.83
C ALA A 56 20.38 -4.19 0.30
N GLY A 57 21.15 -3.16 -0.02
CA GLY A 57 21.30 -1.91 0.72
C GLY A 57 20.14 -0.95 0.42
N VAL A 58 19.43 -0.51 1.46
CA VAL A 58 18.18 0.24 1.34
C VAL A 58 18.31 1.64 1.92
N ALA A 59 17.91 2.64 1.12
CA ALA A 59 17.74 4.01 1.58
C ALA A 59 16.29 4.24 2.02
N VAL A 60 16.09 4.82 3.20
CA VAL A 60 14.76 5.14 3.73
C VAL A 60 14.58 6.67 3.77
N VAL A 61 13.49 7.17 3.18
CA VAL A 61 13.17 8.61 3.14
C VAL A 61 11.80 8.85 3.75
N THR A 62 11.74 9.57 4.85
CA THR A 62 10.48 10.02 5.44
C THR A 62 10.13 11.42 4.93
N VAL A 63 8.91 11.58 4.40
CA VAL A 63 8.38 12.87 3.93
C VAL A 63 7.32 13.37 4.92
N ALA A 64 7.72 14.27 5.82
CA ALA A 64 6.86 14.83 6.87
C ALA A 64 7.34 16.22 7.31
N ASP A 65 6.41 17.07 7.77
CA ASP A 65 6.74 18.44 8.25
C ASP A 65 6.83 18.51 9.79
N ASP A 66 6.31 17.50 10.47
CA ASP A 66 5.99 17.50 11.90
C ASP A 66 6.83 16.52 12.72
N ARG A 67 7.93 16.03 12.15
CA ARG A 67 8.79 15.00 12.73
C ARG A 67 10.26 15.37 12.63
N SER A 68 11.09 14.69 13.40
CA SER A 68 12.55 14.73 13.27
C SER A 68 13.08 13.32 13.12
N VAL A 69 14.32 13.20 12.69
CA VAL A 69 14.99 11.90 12.56
C VAL A 69 15.03 11.15 13.91
N GLU A 70 15.02 11.86 15.04
CA GLU A 70 15.00 11.28 16.39
C GLU A 70 13.58 10.87 16.85
N ASP A 71 12.54 11.38 16.20
CA ASP A 71 11.12 11.16 16.51
C ASP A 71 10.36 10.87 15.21
N ASP A 72 10.69 9.73 14.57
CA ASP A 72 10.07 9.28 13.33
C ASP A 72 9.61 7.81 13.42
N PRO A 73 8.47 7.56 14.08
CA PRO A 73 7.97 6.20 14.30
C PRO A 73 7.62 5.47 13.00
N VAL A 74 7.42 6.18 11.89
CA VAL A 74 7.11 5.57 10.60
C VAL A 74 8.39 5.14 9.90
N GLY A 75 9.43 5.97 9.92
CA GLY A 75 10.76 5.58 9.48
C GLY A 75 11.30 4.40 10.29
N ASP A 76 11.16 4.44 11.61
CA ASP A 76 11.56 3.34 12.50
C ASP A 76 10.82 2.04 12.15
N ALA A 77 9.50 2.11 11.88
CA ALA A 77 8.72 0.94 11.48
C ALA A 77 9.15 0.33 10.14
N VAL A 78 9.62 1.14 9.18
CA VAL A 78 10.21 0.62 7.93
C VAL A 78 11.53 -0.07 8.22
N ILE A 79 12.40 0.57 9.01
CA ILE A 79 13.73 0.05 9.34
C ILE A 79 13.62 -1.30 10.06
N ASP A 80 12.74 -1.39 11.07
CA ASP A 80 12.46 -2.62 11.80
C ASP A 80 11.90 -3.73 10.89
N ALA A 81 11.21 -3.34 9.82
CA ALA A 81 10.59 -4.22 8.85
C ALA A 81 11.52 -4.69 7.71
N LEU A 82 12.76 -4.20 7.59
CA LEU A 82 13.65 -4.49 6.45
C LEU A 82 14.11 -5.97 6.37
N GLY A 83 13.89 -6.77 7.42
CA GLY A 83 14.25 -8.18 7.42
C GLY A 83 15.77 -8.39 7.22
N PRO A 84 16.22 -9.11 6.17
CA PRO A 84 17.63 -9.36 5.92
C PRO A 84 18.37 -8.19 5.25
N HIS A 85 17.66 -7.16 4.80
CA HIS A 85 18.23 -6.01 4.08
C HIS A 85 18.94 -5.03 5.00
N GLU A 86 19.94 -4.33 4.48
CA GLU A 86 20.74 -3.38 5.25
C GLU A 86 20.24 -1.95 5.07
N LEU A 87 20.01 -1.22 6.17
CA LEU A 87 19.78 0.22 6.09
C LEU A 87 21.11 0.93 5.80
N VAL A 88 21.27 1.47 4.59
CA VAL A 88 22.49 2.21 4.20
C VAL A 88 22.38 3.70 4.48
N THR A 89 21.16 4.24 4.49
CA THR A 89 20.93 5.62 4.89
C THR A 89 19.48 5.88 5.25
N ARG A 90 19.27 6.90 6.09
CA ARG A 90 17.93 7.42 6.39
C ARG A 90 17.91 8.93 6.29
N GLU A 91 16.87 9.46 5.66
CA GLU A 91 16.63 10.89 5.50
C GLU A 91 15.22 11.27 5.94
N LEU A 92 15.05 12.50 6.44
CA LEU A 92 13.75 13.07 6.71
C LEU A 92 13.65 14.43 6.01
N LEU A 93 12.65 14.56 5.16
CA LEU A 93 12.43 15.71 4.29
C LEU A 93 11.06 16.33 4.57
N GLY A 94 10.96 17.65 4.44
CA GLY A 94 9.69 18.34 4.41
C GLY A 94 8.88 17.98 3.15
N ARG A 95 7.61 18.36 3.12
CA ARG A 95 6.72 18.15 1.97
C ARG A 95 7.00 19.16 0.85
N ASP A 96 8.19 19.09 0.28
CA ASP A 96 8.66 19.91 -0.84
C ASP A 96 8.92 19.04 -2.06
N HIS A 97 8.32 19.39 -3.20
CA HIS A 97 8.37 18.58 -4.41
C HIS A 97 9.82 18.40 -4.91
N ASP A 98 10.54 19.50 -5.07
CA ASP A 98 11.89 19.50 -5.65
C ASP A 98 12.89 18.83 -4.68
N GLY A 99 12.72 19.05 -3.38
CA GLY A 99 13.49 18.38 -2.34
C GLY A 99 13.30 16.87 -2.33
N VAL A 100 12.06 16.38 -2.40
CA VAL A 100 11.77 14.94 -2.46
C VAL A 100 12.30 14.33 -3.75
N GLN A 101 12.03 14.96 -4.89
CA GLN A 101 12.49 14.45 -6.20
C GLN A 101 14.02 14.40 -6.26
N GLY A 102 14.70 15.48 -5.85
CA GLY A 102 16.15 15.56 -5.87
C GLY A 102 16.83 14.60 -4.91
N ALA A 103 16.23 14.34 -3.75
CA ALA A 103 16.75 13.34 -2.81
C ALA A 103 16.65 11.93 -3.38
N VAL A 104 15.50 11.54 -3.94
CA VAL A 104 15.34 10.22 -4.55
C VAL A 104 16.28 10.04 -5.75
N ASP A 105 16.39 11.04 -6.62
CA ASP A 105 17.34 11.05 -7.75
C ASP A 105 18.80 10.88 -7.29
N ALA A 106 19.21 11.58 -6.23
CA ALA A 106 20.55 11.43 -5.67
C ALA A 106 20.79 10.04 -5.04
N LEU A 107 19.76 9.46 -4.42
CA LEU A 107 19.86 8.15 -3.75
C LEU A 107 19.95 7.00 -4.75
N VAL A 108 19.16 7.00 -5.82
CA VAL A 108 19.24 5.94 -6.86
C VAL A 108 20.59 5.95 -7.60
N ASN A 109 21.26 7.10 -7.64
CA ASN A 109 22.60 7.24 -8.23
C ASN A 109 23.75 6.90 -7.25
N ARG A 110 23.44 6.43 -6.03
CA ARG A 110 24.45 6.10 -5.00
C ARG A 110 24.85 4.64 -5.12
N GLY A 111 26.15 4.36 -5.24
CA GLY A 111 26.67 3.00 -5.51
C GLY A 111 26.54 1.97 -4.37
N ASP A 112 25.98 2.35 -3.23
CA ASP A 112 25.64 1.48 -2.09
C ASP A 112 24.13 1.41 -1.83
N VAL A 113 23.30 1.97 -2.72
CA VAL A 113 21.83 1.95 -2.62
C VAL A 113 21.27 1.04 -3.72
N ASP A 114 20.82 -0.13 -3.32
CA ASP A 114 20.16 -1.11 -4.19
C ASP A 114 18.64 -0.90 -4.26
N GLY A 115 18.07 -0.07 -3.37
CA GLY A 115 16.67 0.31 -3.42
C GLY A 115 16.30 1.46 -2.49
N VAL A 116 15.25 2.19 -2.84
CA VAL A 116 14.76 3.36 -2.08
C VAL A 116 13.33 3.11 -1.59
N VAL A 117 13.09 3.35 -0.31
CA VAL A 117 11.76 3.32 0.30
C VAL A 117 11.42 4.70 0.84
N THR A 118 10.42 5.33 0.25
CA THR A 118 9.85 6.59 0.75
C THR A 118 8.56 6.32 1.54
N VAL A 119 8.36 7.04 2.65
CA VAL A 119 7.11 6.99 3.44
C VAL A 119 6.54 8.39 3.64
N GLY A 120 5.22 8.50 3.53
CA GLY A 120 4.51 9.76 3.72
C GLY A 120 4.36 10.60 2.46
N GLY A 121 3.48 11.61 2.53
CA GLY A 121 3.17 12.49 1.41
C GLY A 121 2.43 11.82 0.24
N THR A 122 1.78 10.67 0.48
CA THR A 122 1.04 9.89 -0.53
C THR A 122 -0.50 9.95 -0.37
N GLY A 123 -1.02 10.75 0.58
CA GLY A 123 -2.46 10.96 0.76
C GLY A 123 -3.11 11.78 -0.37
N THR A 124 -4.34 12.26 -0.19
CA THR A 124 -5.08 13.03 -1.22
C THR A 124 -5.04 14.54 -1.02
N SER A 125 -4.32 15.03 -0.01
CA SER A 125 -4.18 16.46 0.25
C SER A 125 -3.30 17.13 -0.80
N THR A 126 -3.47 18.44 -0.98
CA THR A 126 -2.56 19.26 -1.81
C THR A 126 -1.10 19.26 -1.35
N ARG A 127 -0.84 18.83 -0.12
CA ARG A 127 0.52 18.68 0.43
C ARG A 127 1.10 17.28 0.21
N ASP A 128 0.29 16.32 -0.20
CA ASP A 128 0.75 14.96 -0.49
C ASP A 128 1.32 14.94 -1.90
N ILE A 129 2.65 15.12 -2.00
CA ILE A 129 3.37 15.33 -3.27
C ILE A 129 4.34 14.21 -3.62
N THR A 130 4.49 13.18 -2.77
CA THR A 130 5.56 12.18 -2.93
C THR A 130 5.42 11.40 -4.22
N VAL A 131 4.19 10.99 -4.58
CA VAL A 131 3.95 10.26 -5.84
C VAL A 131 4.24 11.16 -7.05
N GLU A 132 3.79 12.42 -7.00
CA GLU A 132 4.01 13.41 -8.05
C GLU A 132 5.50 13.73 -8.26
N ALA A 133 6.27 13.81 -7.18
CA ALA A 133 7.71 14.08 -7.21
C ALA A 133 8.52 12.88 -7.72
N VAL A 134 8.15 11.67 -7.31
CA VAL A 134 8.93 10.45 -7.58
C VAL A 134 8.55 9.78 -8.90
N HIS A 135 7.28 9.78 -9.30
CA HIS A 135 6.83 9.10 -10.53
C HIS A 135 7.56 9.56 -11.81
N PRO A 136 7.91 10.85 -12.01
CA PRO A 136 8.68 11.28 -13.18
C PRO A 136 10.08 10.66 -13.30
N LEU A 137 10.63 10.13 -12.19
CA LEU A 137 11.93 9.45 -12.18
C LEU A 137 11.82 8.00 -12.69
N PHE A 138 10.62 7.43 -12.76
CA PHE A 138 10.43 6.04 -13.16
C PHE A 138 10.66 5.86 -14.67
N GLU A 139 11.75 5.18 -15.02
CA GLU A 139 11.97 4.63 -16.37
C GLU A 139 10.94 3.52 -16.67
N LYS A 140 10.60 2.74 -15.64
CA LYS A 140 9.58 1.68 -15.70
C LYS A 140 8.72 1.73 -14.45
N ALA A 141 7.45 2.07 -14.60
CA ALA A 141 6.48 1.98 -13.51
C ALA A 141 6.17 0.50 -13.17
N LEU A 142 5.96 0.20 -11.89
CA LEU A 142 5.60 -1.12 -11.37
C LEU A 142 4.17 -1.08 -10.77
N PRO A 143 3.10 -1.01 -11.61
CA PRO A 143 1.74 -0.82 -11.14
C PRO A 143 1.25 -1.94 -10.21
N GLY A 144 1.76 -3.17 -10.41
CA GLY A 144 1.43 -4.34 -9.58
C GLY A 144 1.75 -4.15 -8.10
N PHE A 145 2.73 -3.30 -7.74
CA PHE A 145 3.03 -2.97 -6.35
C PHE A 145 1.84 -2.27 -5.67
N GLY A 146 1.35 -1.19 -6.28
CA GLY A 146 0.22 -0.43 -5.73
C GLY A 146 -1.06 -1.27 -5.70
N GLU A 147 -1.27 -2.12 -6.69
CA GLU A 147 -2.42 -3.06 -6.74
C GLU A 147 -2.37 -4.09 -5.61
N LEU A 148 -1.23 -4.76 -5.43
CA LEU A 148 -1.05 -5.74 -4.36
C LEU A 148 -1.14 -5.07 -2.99
N PHE A 149 -0.48 -3.94 -2.81
CA PHE A 149 -0.54 -3.16 -1.58
C PHE A 149 -1.99 -2.85 -1.19
N ARG A 150 -2.78 -2.28 -2.11
CA ARG A 150 -4.19 -1.93 -1.83
C ARG A 150 -5.03 -3.17 -1.56
N ARG A 151 -4.77 -4.30 -2.23
CA ARG A 151 -5.47 -5.56 -1.96
C ARG A 151 -5.25 -6.03 -0.52
N ARG A 152 -3.99 -6.02 -0.05
CA ARG A 152 -3.63 -6.41 1.32
C ARG A 152 -4.15 -5.42 2.35
N PHE A 153 -3.94 -4.13 2.09
CA PHE A 153 -4.29 -3.06 3.02
C PHE A 153 -5.81 -2.83 3.16
N TYR A 154 -6.62 -3.34 2.24
CA TYR A 154 -8.08 -3.28 2.33
C TYR A 154 -8.61 -3.93 3.61
N GLU A 155 -7.98 -4.99 4.12
CA GLU A 155 -8.41 -5.64 5.36
C GLU A 155 -8.24 -4.72 6.58
N ALA A 156 -7.23 -3.85 6.55
CA ALA A 156 -6.95 -2.89 7.62
C ALA A 156 -7.85 -1.66 7.57
N VAL A 157 -8.04 -1.07 6.38
CA VAL A 157 -8.68 0.25 6.24
C VAL A 157 -9.99 0.26 5.44
N GLY A 158 -10.42 -0.89 4.93
CA GLY A 158 -11.63 -1.00 4.13
C GLY A 158 -11.59 -0.11 2.88
N THR A 159 -12.71 0.56 2.60
CA THR A 159 -12.87 1.43 1.42
C THR A 159 -11.98 2.66 1.43
N ASP A 160 -11.42 3.06 2.57
CA ASP A 160 -10.48 4.19 2.65
C ASP A 160 -9.21 3.94 1.82
N VAL A 161 -8.95 2.68 1.46
CA VAL A 161 -7.87 2.30 0.53
C VAL A 161 -7.96 2.99 -0.83
N ILE A 162 -9.14 3.50 -1.23
CA ILE A 162 -9.32 4.31 -2.44
C ILE A 162 -8.45 5.57 -2.40
N ALA A 163 -8.22 6.15 -1.22
CA ALA A 163 -7.39 7.32 -1.02
C ALA A 163 -5.88 6.99 -0.90
N THR A 164 -5.52 5.71 -0.84
CA THR A 164 -4.14 5.27 -0.60
C THR A 164 -3.34 5.17 -1.91
N ARG A 165 -2.32 6.02 -2.05
CA ARG A 165 -1.50 6.10 -3.27
C ARG A 165 -0.10 5.50 -3.08
N ALA A 166 -0.04 4.20 -2.79
CA ALA A 166 1.22 3.47 -2.88
C ALA A 166 1.64 3.30 -4.36
N ALA A 167 2.91 3.54 -4.66
CA ALA A 167 3.46 3.49 -6.02
C ALA A 167 4.88 2.92 -6.00
N ALA A 168 5.32 2.32 -7.11
CA ALA A 168 6.69 1.89 -7.27
C ALA A 168 7.13 1.95 -8.73
N GLY A 169 8.43 1.98 -8.94
CA GLY A 169 9.04 2.00 -10.26
C GLY A 169 10.54 1.72 -10.20
N ILE A 170 11.15 1.59 -11.36
CA ILE A 170 12.61 1.55 -11.53
C ILE A 170 13.06 2.94 -11.98
N ALA A 171 14.01 3.53 -11.28
CA ALA A 171 14.64 4.81 -11.59
C ALA A 171 16.17 4.63 -11.60
N ASP A 172 16.83 4.97 -12.70
CA ASP A 172 18.28 4.76 -12.92
C ASP A 172 18.75 3.35 -12.55
N GLY A 173 17.93 2.34 -12.84
CA GLY A 173 18.23 0.96 -12.49
C GLY A 173 18.06 0.58 -11.01
N THR A 174 17.46 1.43 -10.19
CA THR A 174 17.17 1.15 -8.78
C THR A 174 15.65 1.07 -8.54
N PRO A 175 15.14 0.02 -7.86
CA PRO A 175 13.75 -0.02 -7.42
C PRO A 175 13.44 1.04 -6.35
N VAL A 176 12.37 1.79 -6.58
CA VAL A 176 11.86 2.83 -5.66
C VAL A 176 10.42 2.51 -5.27
N PHE A 177 10.14 2.56 -3.98
CA PHE A 177 8.83 2.28 -3.40
C PHE A 177 8.31 3.51 -2.62
N CYS A 178 7.09 3.95 -2.92
CA CYS A 178 6.40 5.01 -2.22
C CYS A 178 5.25 4.43 -1.38
N LEU A 179 5.36 4.55 -0.07
CA LEU A 179 4.45 3.98 0.91
C LEU A 179 3.67 5.06 1.70
N PRO A 180 2.54 4.69 2.33
CA PRO A 180 1.78 5.58 3.20
C PRO A 180 2.58 6.11 4.40
N GLY A 181 2.17 7.27 4.90
CA GLY A 181 2.78 7.91 6.09
C GLY A 181 2.23 7.43 7.43
N SER A 182 1.44 6.35 7.45
CA SER A 182 0.99 5.67 8.66
C SER A 182 1.94 4.50 8.99
N VAL A 183 2.16 4.25 10.28
CA VAL A 183 3.00 3.12 10.74
C VAL A 183 2.51 1.79 10.17
N GLU A 184 1.20 1.57 10.22
CA GLU A 184 0.57 0.34 9.72
C GLU A 184 0.78 0.14 8.22
N GLY A 185 0.58 1.18 7.40
CA GLY A 185 0.75 1.09 5.95
C GLY A 185 2.22 0.97 5.54
N ALA A 186 3.11 1.72 6.19
CA ALA A 186 4.55 1.62 5.96
C ALA A 186 5.09 0.23 6.32
N ARG A 187 4.69 -0.31 7.48
CA ARG A 187 5.10 -1.63 7.93
C ARG A 187 4.57 -2.74 7.03
N LEU A 188 3.26 -2.76 6.72
CA LEU A 188 2.66 -3.76 5.84
C LEU A 188 3.33 -3.76 4.45
N GLY A 189 3.49 -2.59 3.85
CA GLY A 189 4.11 -2.48 2.53
C GLY A 189 5.56 -2.96 2.53
N THR A 190 6.29 -2.69 3.62
CA THR A 190 7.68 -3.11 3.75
C THR A 190 7.78 -4.62 3.98
N GLU A 191 7.14 -5.13 5.03
CA GLU A 191 7.24 -6.54 5.45
C GLU A 191 6.66 -7.51 4.43
N GLU A 192 5.51 -7.20 3.84
CA GLU A 192 4.79 -8.14 2.96
C GLU A 192 5.16 -8.03 1.49
N ILE A 193 5.81 -6.94 1.06
CA ILE A 193 6.06 -6.69 -0.36
C ILE A 193 7.52 -6.29 -0.61
N VAL A 194 8.01 -5.21 0.01
CA VAL A 194 9.35 -4.68 -0.30
C VAL A 194 10.44 -5.70 0.03
N VAL A 195 10.40 -6.31 1.22
CA VAL A 195 11.41 -7.31 1.64
C VAL A 195 11.52 -8.49 0.67
N GLU A 196 10.41 -8.90 0.07
CA GLU A 196 10.41 -10.04 -0.85
C GLU A 196 10.93 -9.68 -2.25
N GLN A 197 10.81 -8.40 -2.64
CA GLN A 197 10.99 -7.96 -4.02
C GLN A 197 12.26 -7.14 -4.23
N ILE A 198 12.72 -6.36 -3.23
CA ILE A 198 13.78 -5.37 -3.42
C ILE A 198 15.08 -6.00 -3.94
N GLY A 199 15.55 -7.09 -3.32
CA GLY A 199 16.75 -7.80 -3.79
C GLY A 199 16.58 -8.48 -5.15
N ARG A 200 15.38 -9.00 -5.46
CA ARG A 200 15.10 -9.61 -6.77
C ARG A 200 15.02 -8.58 -7.89
N LEU A 201 14.48 -7.40 -7.59
CA LEU A 201 14.34 -6.33 -8.56
C LEU A 201 15.68 -5.67 -8.85
N SER A 202 16.54 -5.47 -7.84
CA SER A 202 17.87 -4.91 -8.03
C SER A 202 18.77 -5.85 -8.86
N ASP A 203 18.80 -7.15 -8.52
CA ASP A 203 19.65 -8.14 -9.22
C ASP A 203 19.32 -8.29 -10.71
N ARG A 204 18.03 -8.29 -11.07
CA ARG A 204 17.57 -8.44 -12.46
C ARG A 204 17.85 -7.23 -13.35
N ILE A 205 18.20 -6.09 -12.76
CA ILE A 205 18.55 -4.89 -13.52
C ILE A 205 20.01 -4.95 -13.96
N ASP A 206 20.87 -5.59 -13.16
CA ASP A 206 22.29 -5.79 -13.48
C ASP A 206 22.53 -6.91 -14.50
N GLU A 207 21.53 -7.75 -14.78
CA GLU A 207 21.58 -8.76 -15.84
C GLU A 207 21.51 -8.09 -17.24
N GLU A 208 22.67 -7.89 -17.88
CA GLU A 208 22.73 -7.52 -19.31
C GLU A 208 21.99 -8.58 -20.19
N PRO A 209 21.28 -8.15 -21.25
CA PRO A 209 20.43 -9.02 -22.07
C PRO A 209 21.16 -10.11 -22.86
#